data_AF-A0AAW2CMY0-F1
#
_entry.id   AF-A0AAW2CMY0-F1
#
_cell.length_a   1.000
_cell.length_b   1.000
_cell.length_c   1.000
_cell.angle_alpha   90.00
_cell.angle_beta   90.00
_cell.angle_gamma   90.00
#
_symmetry.space_group_name_H-M   'P 1'
#
loop_
_entity.id
_entity.type
_entity.pdbx_description
1 polymer ?
#
loop_
_entity_poly.entity_id
_entity_poly.type
_entity_poly.pdbx_seq_one_letter_code
_entity_poly.pdbx_strand_id
1 'polypeptide(L)'
;MKLIREVTSELPIYLANSLNSLRLEGQKTAAIEILQQFDWEVPDWVTVPGGNLNNIYAFYKAGHDDPTSEVVDLDFVVLVDLS
;
A
#
# COMPACT_ATOMS: atom_id res chain seq x y z
N MET A 1 18.43 13.80 -6.50
CA MET A 1 17.31 14.40 -5.74
C MET A 1 17.48 15.88 -5.37
N LYS A 2 18.70 16.41 -5.19
CA LYS A 2 18.90 17.82 -4.79
C LYS A 2 18.27 18.85 -5.75
N LEU A 3 18.64 18.80 -7.04
CA LEU A 3 18.10 19.70 -8.07
C LEU A 3 16.58 19.61 -8.22
N ILE A 4 16.04 18.38 -8.18
CA ILE A 4 14.59 18.15 -8.26
C ILE A 4 13.87 18.82 -7.09
N ARG A 5 14.41 18.70 -5.86
CA ARG A 5 13.84 19.36 -4.67
C ARG A 5 13.87 20.87 -4.76
N GLU A 6 15.00 21.44 -5.20
CA GLU A 6 15.17 22.89 -5.40
C GLU A 6 14.13 23.42 -6.40
N VAL A 7 14.02 22.81 -7.58
CA VAL A 7 13.05 23.20 -8.62
C VAL A 7 11.61 23.09 -8.13
N THR A 8 11.26 22.01 -7.41
CA THR A 8 9.89 21.82 -6.89
C THR A 8 9.55 22.72 -5.70
N SER A 9 10.54 23.39 -5.11
CA SER A 9 10.32 24.36 -4.03
C SER A 9 10.03 25.77 -4.56
N GLU A 10 10.46 26.08 -5.78
CA GLU A 10 10.30 27.41 -6.40
C GLU A 10 9.12 27.47 -7.37
N LEU A 11 8.69 26.32 -7.90
CA LEU A 11 7.61 26.20 -8.87
C LEU A 11 6.47 25.34 -8.30
N PRO A 12 5.21 25.57 -8.71
CA PRO A 12 4.06 24.77 -8.29
C PRO A 12 4.05 23.40 -8.99
N ILE A 13 5.08 22.59 -8.73
CA ILE A 13 5.29 21.26 -9.32
C ILE A 13 5.16 20.21 -8.23
N TYR A 14 4.25 19.26 -8.43
CA TYR A 14 4.01 18.18 -7.48
C TYR A 14 4.89 16.95 -7.78
N LEU A 15 5.56 16.43 -6.75
CA LEU A 15 6.40 15.23 -6.86
C LEU A 15 5.60 13.95 -6.60
N ALA A 16 5.25 13.25 -7.66
CA ALA A 16 4.51 11.97 -7.61
C ALA A 16 5.42 10.72 -7.43
N ASN A 17 6.47 10.81 -6.61
CA ASN A 17 7.38 9.68 -6.35
C ASN A 17 6.96 8.88 -5.09
N SER A 18 7.78 7.90 -4.67
CA SER A 18 7.48 7.05 -3.51
C SER A 18 7.38 7.76 -2.15
N LEU A 19 7.86 9.00 -2.04
CA LEU A 19 7.69 9.85 -0.84
C LEU A 19 6.29 10.44 -0.74
N ASN A 20 5.50 10.34 -1.80
CA ASN A 20 4.13 10.79 -1.82
C ASN A 20 3.21 9.79 -1.08
N SER A 21 2.72 10.20 0.09
CA SER A 21 1.79 9.42 0.91
C SER A 21 0.46 9.12 0.19
N LEU A 22 0.03 9.97 -0.74
CA LEU A 22 -1.20 9.75 -1.52
C LEU A 22 -1.14 8.47 -2.36
N ARG A 23 0.07 8.01 -2.72
CA ARG A 23 0.24 6.74 -3.44
C ARG A 23 -0.18 5.54 -2.60
N LEU A 24 0.03 5.60 -1.28
CA LEU A 24 -0.39 4.53 -0.36
C LEU A 24 -1.91 4.38 -0.33
N GLU A 25 -2.64 5.50 -0.44
CA GLU A 25 -4.12 5.48 -0.50
C GLU A 25 -4.64 4.76 -1.74
N GLY A 26 -4.00 4.93 -2.89
CA GLY A 26 -4.33 4.16 -4.09
C GLY A 26 -3.88 2.71 -3.99
N GLN A 27 -2.72 2.44 -3.39
CA GLN A 27 -2.19 1.08 -3.26
C GLN A 27 -3.01 0.19 -2.32
N LYS A 28 -3.66 0.77 -1.31
CA LYS A 28 -4.49 0.01 -0.37
C LYS A 28 -5.74 -0.59 -1.03
N THR A 29 -6.23 0.01 -2.12
CA THR A 29 -7.43 -0.49 -2.81
C THR A 29 -7.21 -1.88 -3.40
N ALA A 30 -5.98 -2.23 -3.77
CA ALA A 30 -5.66 -3.57 -4.25
C ALA A 30 -5.97 -4.65 -3.19
N ALA A 31 -5.73 -4.37 -1.91
CA ALA A 31 -6.08 -5.29 -0.82
C ALA A 31 -7.60 -5.43 -0.66
N ILE A 32 -8.33 -4.31 -0.79
CA ILE A 32 -9.81 -4.28 -0.72
C ILE A 32 -10.42 -5.03 -1.92
N GLU A 33 -9.87 -4.84 -3.12
CA GLU A 33 -10.29 -5.53 -4.34
C GLU A 33 -10.06 -7.04 -4.25
N ILE A 34 -8.94 -7.48 -3.66
CA ILE A 34 -8.70 -8.91 -3.40
C ILE A 34 -9.81 -9.48 -2.51
N LEU A 35 -10.11 -8.84 -1.37
CA LEU A 35 -11.20 -9.30 -0.50
C LEU A 35 -12.53 -9.33 -1.26
N GLN A 36 -12.84 -8.30 -2.04
CA GLN A 36 -14.04 -8.24 -2.86
C GLN A 36 -14.13 -9.42 -3.86
N GLN A 37 -13.01 -9.84 -4.45
CA GLN A 37 -12.93 -10.97 -5.38
C GLN A 37 -13.03 -12.34 -4.69
N PHE A 38 -12.73 -12.41 -3.39
CA PHE A 38 -12.88 -13.59 -2.54
C PHE A 38 -14.20 -13.57 -1.75
N ASP A 39 -15.24 -12.86 -2.23
CA ASP A 39 -16.53 -12.75 -1.55
C ASP A 39 -16.42 -12.26 -0.09
N TRP A 40 -15.43 -11.38 0.15
CA TRP A 40 -15.05 -10.86 1.47
C TRP A 40 -14.44 -11.90 2.42
N GLU A 41 -14.04 -13.06 1.92
CA GLU A 41 -13.24 -14.03 2.66
C GLU A 41 -11.76 -13.62 2.66
N VAL A 42 -11.13 -13.78 3.82
CA VAL A 42 -9.73 -13.40 4.04
C VAL A 42 -8.85 -14.55 3.58
N PRO A 43 -7.94 -14.32 2.62
CA PRO A 43 -6.97 -15.34 2.26
C PRO A 43 -6.00 -15.55 3.44
N ASP A 44 -5.68 -16.82 3.72
CA ASP A 44 -4.67 -17.16 4.74
C ASP A 44 -3.30 -16.51 4.44
N TRP A 45 -2.99 -16.32 3.16
CA TRP A 45 -1.70 -15.82 2.69
C TRP A 45 -1.85 -14.90 1.48
N VAL A 46 -1.14 -13.77 1.52
CA VAL A 46 -0.95 -12.88 0.37
C VAL A 46 0.54 -12.64 0.17
N THR A 47 1.05 -13.04 -1.00
CA THR A 47 2.46 -12.81 -1.36
C THR A 47 2.56 -11.52 -2.17
N VAL A 48 3.33 -10.56 -1.65
CA VAL A 48 3.57 -9.26 -2.32
C VAL A 48 5.06 -9.13 -2.61
N PRO A 49 5.47 -8.97 -3.89
CA PRO A 49 6.87 -8.76 -4.23
C PRO A 49 7.46 -7.54 -3.52
N GLY A 50 8.54 -7.74 -2.77
CA GLY A 50 9.11 -6.77 -1.83
C GLY A 50 9.99 -5.67 -2.44
N GLY A 51 9.91 -5.38 -3.73
CA GLY A 51 10.78 -4.37 -4.37
C GLY A 51 10.57 -2.96 -3.80
N ASN A 52 9.32 -2.59 -3.49
CA ASN A 52 8.98 -1.36 -2.79
C ASN A 52 8.08 -1.70 -1.59
N LEU A 53 8.65 -1.61 -0.39
CA LEU A 53 7.99 -1.98 0.86
C LEU A 53 6.72 -1.16 1.17
N ASN A 54 6.48 -0.05 0.46
CA ASN A 54 5.23 0.70 0.55
C ASN A 54 4.01 -0.14 0.13
N ASN A 55 4.17 -1.09 -0.80
CA ASN A 55 3.08 -1.97 -1.20
C ASN A 55 2.62 -2.85 -0.03
N ILE A 56 3.58 -3.38 0.74
CA ILE A 56 3.31 -4.20 1.92
C ILE A 56 2.58 -3.36 2.98
N TYR A 57 3.09 -2.16 3.24
CA TYR A 57 2.46 -1.25 4.20
C TYR A 57 1.05 -0.82 3.77
N ALA A 58 0.80 -0.62 2.47
CA ALA A 58 -0.52 -0.27 1.96
C ALA A 58 -1.55 -1.39 2.19
N PHE A 59 -1.15 -2.66 2.09
CA PHE A 59 -2.00 -3.81 2.39
C PHE A 59 -2.34 -3.91 3.88
N TYR A 60 -1.36 -3.71 4.76
CA TYR A 60 -1.61 -3.60 6.20
C TYR A 60 -2.56 -2.44 6.52
N LYS A 61 -2.33 -1.28 5.91
CA LYS A 61 -3.14 -0.07 6.12
C LYS A 61 -4.60 -0.26 5.69
N ALA A 62 -4.88 -1.02 4.63
CA ALA A 62 -6.25 -1.30 4.20
C ALA A 62 -7.10 -1.92 5.31
N GLY A 63 -6.56 -2.90 6.05
CA GLY A 63 -7.26 -3.52 7.18
C GLY A 63 -7.41 -2.60 8.40
N HIS A 64 -6.50 -1.65 8.59
CA HIS A 64 -6.53 -0.74 9.73
C HIS A 64 -7.46 0.47 9.53
N ASP A 65 -7.60 0.94 8.28
CA ASP A 65 -8.39 2.12 7.91
C ASP A 65 -9.89 1.85 7.72
N ASP A 66 -10.31 0.58 7.55
CA ASP A 66 -11.72 0.19 7.44
C ASP A 66 -12.23 -0.46 8.74
N PRO A 67 -12.78 0.33 9.69
CA PRO A 67 -13.31 -0.19 10.95
C PRO A 67 -14.72 -0.81 10.83
N THR A 68 -15.31 -0.82 9.62
CA THR A 68 -16.69 -1.31 9.41
C THR A 68 -16.76 -2.74 8.89
N SER A 69 -15.64 -3.30 8.48
CA SER A 69 -15.53 -4.70 8.13
C SER A 69 -15.20 -5.49 9.42
N GLU A 70 -16.10 -6.38 9.85
CA GLU A 70 -15.78 -7.47 10.82
C GLU A 70 -14.68 -8.42 10.29
N VAL A 71 -14.29 -8.18 9.04
CA VAL A 71 -13.16 -8.67 8.29
C VAL A 71 -12.09 -7.58 8.47
N VAL A 72 -11.03 -7.66 9.26
CA VAL A 72 -9.97 -8.63 9.12
C VAL A 72 -8.92 -8.31 10.20
N ASP A 73 -8.61 -9.25 11.09
CA ASP A 73 -7.37 -9.19 11.85
C ASP A 73 -6.26 -9.69 10.93
N LEU A 74 -5.63 -8.77 10.21
CA LEU A 74 -4.59 -9.06 9.24
C LEU A 74 -3.25 -9.30 9.92
N ASP A 75 -3.16 -10.40 10.65
CA ASP A 75 -1.90 -11.05 10.99
C ASP A 75 -1.30 -11.69 9.71
N PHE A 76 -1.09 -10.87 8.68
CA PHE A 76 -0.43 -11.28 7.44
C PHE A 76 1.04 -11.58 7.73
N VAL A 77 1.44 -12.84 7.65
CA VAL A 77 2.85 -13.17 7.50
C VAL A 77 3.21 -12.93 6.03
N VAL A 78 3.74 -11.75 5.76
CA VAL A 78 4.24 -11.37 4.44
C VAL A 78 5.60 -12.05 4.23
N LEU A 79 5.62 -13.11 3.44
CA LEU A 79 6.88 -13.68 2.94
C LEU A 79 7.46 -12.74 1.88
N VAL A 80 8.54 -12.05 2.24
CA VAL A 80 9.35 -11.28 1.29
C VAL A 80 10.32 -12.24 0.64
N ASP A 81 10.08 -12.60 -0.62
CA ASP A 81 11.09 -13.26 -1.45
C ASP A 81 12.18 -12.24 -1.81
N LEU A 82 13.42 -12.51 -1.36
CA LEU A 82 14.61 -11.69 -1.59
C LEU A 82 15.55 -12.30 -2.65
N SER A 83 15.05 -13.25 -3.47
CA SER A 83 15.85 -13.87 -4.54
C SER A 83 16.29 -12.89 -5.62
#